data_AF-A0ABD1HDZ9-F1
#
_entry.id   AF-A0ABD1HDZ9-F1
#
_cell.length_a   1.000
_cell.length_b   1.000
_cell.length_c   1.000
_cell.angle_alpha   90.00
_cell.angle_beta   90.00
_cell.angle_gamma   90.00
#
_symmetry.space_group_name_H-M   'P 1'
#
loop_
_entity.id
_entity.type
_entity.pdbx_description
1 polymer ?
#
loop_
_entity_poly.entity_id
_entity_poly.type
_entity_poly.pdbx_seq_one_letter_code
_entity_poly.pdbx_strand_id
1 'polypeptide(L)'
;MDITNEASVDKFSIGPSTFLGRTIAFRILFCKSVSLLRHQILLTLSLHLSKLKNRLKSHLSWLHPRNPQGILLIITGFAFLLRRFTNVRAKAEMAYKRKFWSNMTRSALTYDEWAHAAKMLERDTPRAHDAGKLRELGHRRRECSIRDIMFYMRADLIRNLGNMCNPDLHKGRLHVPRIIQEYIDEVTTQLKMVCDSDSEDLLLEEKHAFMHETRLAFGRTALLLSGGASLGAFHVGVVKTLSCSPESSPTPAWGPPCALF
;
A
#
# COMPACT_ATOMS: atom_id res chain seq x y z
N MET A 1 55.40 15.95 -73.46
CA MET A 1 55.84 14.65 -72.92
C MET A 1 55.35 14.63 -71.49
N ASP A 2 54.23 13.96 -71.24
CA ASP A 2 53.66 13.84 -69.90
C ASP A 2 53.74 12.37 -69.49
N ILE A 3 54.66 12.06 -68.58
CA ILE A 3 54.81 10.73 -67.98
C ILE A 3 54.14 10.80 -66.60
N THR A 4 52.88 10.39 -66.52
CA THR A 4 52.17 10.20 -65.25
C THR A 4 52.67 8.94 -64.56
N ASN A 5 53.31 9.14 -63.40
CA ASN A 5 53.91 8.11 -62.56
C ASN A 5 52.95 7.72 -61.43
N GLU A 6 51.92 6.93 -61.75
CA GLU A 6 51.06 6.30 -60.73
C GLU A 6 51.40 4.82 -60.61
N ALA A 7 52.04 4.46 -59.49
CA ALA A 7 52.22 3.06 -59.10
C ALA A 7 50.92 2.53 -58.49
N SER A 8 50.31 1.52 -59.12
CA SER A 8 49.12 0.84 -58.60
C SER A 8 49.49 0.02 -57.36
N VAL A 9 49.02 0.46 -56.19
CA VAL A 9 49.18 -0.30 -54.95
C VAL A 9 48.05 -1.33 -54.85
N ASP A 10 48.34 -2.57 -55.24
CA ASP A 10 47.40 -3.67 -55.03
C ASP A 10 47.23 -3.96 -53.54
N LYS A 11 45.97 -4.01 -53.09
CA LYS A 11 45.63 -4.39 -51.72
C LYS A 11 45.90 -5.88 -51.50
N PHE A 12 47.08 -6.22 -51.00
CA PHE A 12 47.36 -7.54 -50.46
C PHE A 12 46.53 -7.78 -49.18
N SER A 13 45.60 -8.74 -49.23
CA SER A 13 44.79 -9.11 -48.07
C SER A 13 45.61 -10.00 -47.13
N ILE A 14 46.18 -9.41 -46.08
CA ILE A 14 46.85 -10.15 -45.01
C ILE A 14 45.77 -10.59 -44.01
N GLY A 15 45.15 -11.74 -44.27
CA GLY A 15 44.22 -12.40 -43.35
C GLY A 15 43.17 -13.27 -44.04
N PRO A 16 42.55 -14.22 -43.32
CA PRO A 16 41.52 -15.08 -43.89
C PRO A 16 40.31 -14.24 -44.35
N SER A 17 39.95 -14.37 -45.63
CA SER A 17 38.82 -13.67 -46.25
C SER A 17 37.47 -14.32 -45.93
N THR A 18 37.47 -15.59 -45.53
CA THR A 18 36.26 -16.33 -45.18
C THR A 18 35.80 -16.02 -43.76
N PHE A 19 34.48 -15.94 -43.57
CA PHE A 19 33.88 -15.72 -42.26
C PHE A 19 34.37 -16.75 -41.23
N LEU A 20 34.46 -18.02 -41.63
CA LEU A 20 34.94 -19.12 -40.79
C LEU A 20 36.41 -18.93 -40.36
N GLY A 21 37.28 -18.52 -41.28
CA GLY A 21 38.69 -18.26 -40.97
C GLY A 21 38.88 -17.08 -40.01
N ARG A 22 38.04 -16.05 -40.12
CA ARG A 22 38.01 -14.94 -39.15
C ARG A 22 37.56 -15.41 -37.77
N THR A 23 36.51 -16.23 -37.67
CA THR A 23 36.02 -16.74 -36.37
C THR A 23 37.06 -17.63 -35.67
N ILE A 24 37.79 -18.45 -36.42
CA ILE A 24 38.87 -19.30 -35.89
C ILE A 24 40.04 -18.45 -35.41
N ALA A 25 40.47 -17.45 -36.19
CA ALA A 25 41.53 -16.52 -35.79
C ALA A 25 41.17 -15.75 -34.52
N PHE A 26 39.93 -15.23 -34.42
CA PHE A 26 39.43 -14.60 -33.20
C PHE A 26 39.40 -15.55 -32.01
N ARG A 27 38.92 -16.80 -32.19
CA ARG A 27 38.96 -17.80 -31.12
C ARG A 27 40.38 -18.05 -30.62
N ILE A 28 41.35 -18.26 -31.51
CA ILE A 28 42.74 -18.57 -31.13
C ILE A 28 43.41 -17.38 -30.41
N LEU A 29 43.21 -16.16 -30.90
CA LEU A 29 43.77 -14.94 -30.31
C LEU A 29 43.18 -14.66 -28.91
N PHE A 30 41.88 -14.83 -28.75
CA PHE A 30 41.21 -14.57 -27.47
C PHE A 30 41.33 -15.73 -26.47
N CYS A 31 41.58 -16.98 -26.90
CA CYS A 31 41.69 -18.12 -25.99
C CYS A 31 42.84 -17.98 -24.98
N LYS A 32 44.03 -17.52 -25.40
CA LYS A 32 45.16 -17.32 -24.47
C LYS A 32 44.89 -16.16 -23.50
N SER A 33 44.39 -15.03 -23.98
CA SER A 33 44.05 -13.87 -23.13
C SER A 33 42.92 -14.17 -22.14
N VAL A 34 41.87 -14.85 -22.58
CA VAL A 34 40.73 -15.21 -21.72
C VAL A 34 41.13 -16.25 -20.67
N SER A 35 42.02 -17.20 -21.02
CA SER A 35 42.54 -18.17 -20.05
C SER A 35 43.37 -17.50 -18.96
N LEU A 36 44.24 -16.55 -19.32
CA LEU A 36 45.03 -15.77 -18.36
C LEU A 36 44.13 -14.90 -17.46
N LEU A 37 43.15 -14.22 -18.04
CA LEU A 37 42.21 -13.38 -17.28
C LEU A 37 41.38 -14.23 -16.31
N ARG A 38 40.88 -15.40 -16.74
CA ARG A 38 40.15 -16.33 -15.87
C ARG A 38 41.02 -16.81 -14.71
N HIS A 39 42.29 -17.13 -14.95
CA HIS A 39 43.18 -17.58 -13.90
C HIS A 39 43.48 -16.46 -12.88
N GLN A 40 43.73 -15.23 -13.36
CA GLN A 40 43.89 -14.07 -12.47
C GLN A 40 42.64 -13.81 -11.63
N ILE A 41 41.44 -13.83 -12.25
CA ILE A 41 40.18 -13.66 -11.51
C ILE A 41 40.01 -14.74 -10.45
N LEU A 42 40.28 -16.01 -10.78
CA LEU A 42 40.15 -17.12 -9.83
C LEU A 42 41.16 -17.00 -8.67
N LEU A 43 42.39 -16.57 -8.93
CA LEU A 43 43.39 -16.32 -7.90
C LEU A 43 43.00 -15.14 -7.00
N THR A 44 42.54 -14.03 -7.58
CA THR A 44 42.08 -12.87 -6.81
C THR A 44 40.85 -13.22 -5.98
N LEU A 45 39.90 -13.97 -6.56
CA LEU A 45 38.71 -14.47 -5.86
C LEU A 45 39.09 -15.43 -4.73
N SER A 46 40.04 -16.36 -4.96
CA SER A 46 40.49 -17.30 -3.92
C SER A 46 41.22 -16.58 -2.78
N LEU A 47 41.99 -15.53 -3.08
CA LEU A 47 42.63 -14.66 -2.08
C LEU A 47 41.60 -13.84 -1.29
N HIS A 48 40.55 -13.34 -1.94
CA HIS A 48 39.47 -12.66 -1.24
C HIS A 48 38.65 -13.62 -0.38
N LEU A 49 38.35 -14.81 -0.88
CA LEU A 49 37.67 -15.86 -0.14
C LEU A 49 38.52 -16.34 1.04
N SER A 50 39.84 -16.47 0.90
CA SER A 50 40.73 -16.87 2.00
C SER A 50 40.87 -15.77 3.06
N LYS A 51 40.97 -14.49 2.65
CA LYS A 51 40.92 -13.34 3.58
C LYS A 51 39.59 -13.27 4.32
N LEU A 52 38.47 -13.46 3.61
CA LEU A 52 37.13 -13.49 4.21
C LEU A 52 36.99 -14.68 5.17
N LYS A 53 37.46 -15.87 4.78
CA LYS A 53 37.46 -17.07 5.62
C LYS A 53 38.30 -16.86 6.88
N ASN A 54 39.46 -16.22 6.80
CA ASN A 54 40.31 -15.94 7.96
C ASN A 54 39.68 -14.90 8.91
N ARG A 55 39.08 -13.84 8.37
CA ARG A 55 38.26 -12.92 9.18
C ARG A 55 37.08 -13.62 9.84
N LEU A 56 36.37 -14.45 9.09
CA LEU A 56 35.24 -15.22 9.59
C LEU A 56 35.67 -16.24 10.64
N LYS A 57 36.87 -16.84 10.53
CA LYS A 57 37.44 -17.78 11.51
C LYS A 57 37.73 -17.11 12.85
N SER A 58 38.22 -15.86 12.84
CA SER A 58 38.41 -15.05 14.05
C SER A 58 37.08 -14.67 14.72
N HIS A 59 36.05 -14.40 13.94
CA HIS A 59 34.69 -14.22 14.47
C HIS A 59 34.02 -15.54 14.88
N LEU A 60 34.34 -16.67 14.23
CA LEU A 60 33.84 -17.99 14.61
C LEU A 60 34.45 -18.49 15.93
N SER A 61 35.69 -18.11 16.26
CA SER A 61 36.26 -18.39 17.58
C SER A 61 35.55 -17.64 18.71
N TRP A 62 34.89 -16.51 18.42
CA TRP A 62 34.00 -15.82 19.38
C TRP A 62 32.71 -16.64 19.63
N LEU A 63 32.23 -17.35 18.60
CA LEU A 63 31.02 -18.19 18.63
C LEU A 63 31.28 -19.61 19.21
N HIS A 64 32.34 -19.79 20.00
CA HIS A 64 32.64 -21.07 20.61
C HIS A 64 31.50 -21.50 21.57
N PRO A 65 31.09 -22.78 21.62
CA PRO A 65 30.01 -23.27 22.50
C PRO A 65 30.24 -23.09 24.01
N ARG A 66 31.38 -22.52 24.41
CA ARG A 66 31.71 -22.16 25.80
C ARG A 66 31.38 -20.70 26.14
N ASN A 67 31.02 -19.87 25.15
CA ASN A 67 30.67 -18.45 25.36
C ASN A 67 29.14 -18.26 25.30
N PRO A 68 28.44 -18.10 26.44
CA PRO A 68 26.99 -17.98 26.48
C PRO A 68 26.47 -16.72 25.76
N GLN A 69 27.26 -15.63 25.73
CA GLN A 69 26.87 -14.38 25.07
C GLN A 69 26.85 -14.51 23.54
N GLY A 70 27.79 -15.27 22.96
CA GLY A 70 27.83 -15.53 21.51
C GLY A 70 26.65 -16.38 21.04
N ILE A 71 26.25 -17.37 21.84
CA ILE A 71 25.07 -18.22 21.57
C ILE A 71 23.79 -17.37 21.60
N LEU A 72 23.64 -16.48 22.58
CA LEU A 72 22.48 -15.59 22.68
C LEU A 72 22.34 -14.66 21.47
N LEU A 73 23.46 -14.13 20.95
CA LEU A 73 23.45 -13.31 19.73
C LEU A 73 23.04 -14.10 18.48
N ILE A 74 23.48 -15.36 18.35
CA ILE A 74 23.04 -16.22 17.25
C ILE A 74 21.54 -16.49 17.36
N ILE A 75 21.06 -16.89 18.55
CA ILE A 75 19.64 -17.22 18.76
C ILE A 75 18.76 -16.01 18.49
N THR A 76 19.12 -14.83 19.00
CA THR A 76 18.37 -13.59 18.77
C THR A 76 18.42 -13.15 17.31
N GLY A 77 19.58 -13.25 16.65
CA GLY A 77 19.73 -12.97 15.23
C GLY A 77 18.92 -13.92 14.35
N PHE A 78 18.92 -15.23 14.67
CA PHE A 78 18.13 -16.24 13.97
C PHE A 78 16.63 -16.03 14.19
N ALA A 79 16.19 -15.76 15.42
CA ALA A 79 14.80 -15.44 15.74
C ALA A 79 14.33 -14.17 15.00
N PHE A 80 15.18 -13.14 14.92
CA PHE A 80 14.90 -11.92 14.16
C PHE A 80 14.80 -12.20 12.66
N LEU A 81 15.71 -13.00 12.10
CA LEU A 81 15.69 -13.39 10.68
C LEU A 81 14.44 -14.22 10.35
N LEU A 82 14.07 -15.18 11.20
CA LEU A 82 12.84 -15.95 11.06
C LEU A 82 11.63 -15.03 11.09
N ARG A 83 11.52 -14.13 12.07
CA ARG A 83 10.43 -13.15 12.17
C ARG A 83 10.38 -12.24 10.94
N ARG A 84 11.53 -11.81 10.43
CA ARG A 84 11.60 -10.97 9.22
C ARG A 84 11.15 -11.75 7.99
N PHE A 85 11.58 -13.00 7.85
CA PHE A 85 11.20 -13.87 6.74
C PHE A 85 9.70 -14.18 6.76
N THR A 86 9.12 -14.52 7.92
CA THR A 86 7.69 -14.75 8.06
C THR A 86 6.87 -13.49 7.77
N ASN A 87 7.29 -12.33 8.26
CA ASN A 87 6.63 -11.05 7.96
C ASN A 87 6.68 -10.70 6.47
N VAL A 88 7.82 -10.89 5.80
CA VAL A 88 7.95 -10.65 4.36
C VAL A 88 7.07 -11.61 3.56
N ARG A 89 7.07 -12.91 3.93
CA ARG A 89 6.20 -13.91 3.31
C ARG A 89 4.72 -13.56 3.48
N ALA A 90 4.29 -13.21 4.69
CA ALA A 90 2.92 -12.79 4.96
C ALA A 90 2.53 -11.54 4.15
N LYS A 91 3.42 -10.54 4.07
CA LYS A 91 3.20 -9.33 3.28
C LYS A 91 3.09 -9.63 1.78
N ALA A 92 3.92 -10.53 1.26
CA ALA A 92 3.88 -10.96 -0.13
C ALA A 92 2.59 -11.72 -0.46
N GLU A 93 2.15 -12.62 0.42
CA GLU A 93 0.90 -13.35 0.28
C GLU A 93 -0.33 -12.40 0.26
N MET A 94 -0.36 -11.42 1.18
CA MET A 94 -1.42 -10.41 1.18
C MET A 94 -1.43 -9.56 -0.09
N ALA A 95 -0.25 -9.19 -0.61
CA ALA A 95 -0.15 -8.43 -1.86
C ALA A 95 -0.64 -9.26 -3.05
N TYR A 96 -0.31 -10.55 -3.08
CA TYR A 96 -0.81 -11.48 -4.09
C TYR A 96 -2.33 -11.61 -4.05
N LYS A 97 -2.92 -11.88 -2.87
CA LYS A 97 -4.39 -11.99 -2.70
C LYS A 97 -5.12 -10.72 -3.12
N ARG A 98 -4.62 -9.54 -2.70
CA ARG A 98 -5.20 -8.26 -3.14
C ARG A 98 -5.15 -8.09 -4.66
N LYS A 99 -4.03 -8.43 -5.30
CA LYS A 99 -3.92 -8.35 -6.76
C LYS A 99 -4.85 -9.34 -7.45
N PHE A 100 -4.96 -10.56 -6.94
CA PHE A 100 -5.87 -11.57 -7.43
C PHE A 100 -7.32 -11.10 -7.40
N TRP A 101 -7.82 -10.66 -6.24
CA TRP A 101 -9.18 -10.18 -6.10
C TRP A 101 -9.43 -8.88 -6.87
N SER A 102 -8.47 -7.96 -6.92
CA SER A 102 -8.58 -6.74 -7.73
C SER A 102 -8.72 -7.04 -9.22
N ASN A 103 -7.96 -8.02 -9.73
CA ASN A 103 -8.09 -8.48 -11.11
C ASN A 103 -9.44 -9.15 -11.34
N MET A 104 -9.90 -10.00 -10.42
CA MET A 104 -11.20 -10.67 -10.50
C MET A 104 -12.36 -9.66 -10.53
N THR A 105 -12.33 -8.64 -9.67
CA THR A 105 -13.31 -7.55 -9.67
C THR A 105 -13.30 -6.80 -11.00
N ARG A 106 -12.14 -6.61 -11.64
CA ARG A 106 -12.03 -5.93 -12.94
C ARG A 106 -12.53 -6.78 -14.11
N SER A 107 -12.38 -8.10 -14.03
CA SER A 107 -12.77 -9.04 -15.09
C SER A 107 -14.17 -9.66 -14.89
N ALA A 108 -14.87 -9.32 -13.81
CA ALA A 108 -16.19 -9.86 -13.51
C ALA A 108 -17.21 -9.47 -14.59
N LEU A 109 -17.96 -10.45 -15.09
CA LEU A 109 -19.01 -10.24 -16.10
C LEU A 109 -20.39 -10.13 -15.44
N THR A 110 -20.53 -10.69 -14.23
CA THR A 110 -21.77 -10.66 -13.46
C THR A 110 -21.62 -9.86 -12.16
N TYR A 111 -22.73 -9.33 -11.66
CA TYR A 111 -22.76 -8.60 -10.39
C TYR A 111 -22.35 -9.48 -9.20
N ASP A 112 -22.79 -10.73 -9.16
CA ASP A 112 -22.51 -11.65 -8.05
C ASP A 112 -21.01 -11.98 -7.96
N GLU A 113 -20.34 -12.21 -9.10
CA GLU A 113 -18.89 -12.39 -9.17
C GLU A 113 -18.14 -11.15 -8.71
N TRP A 114 -18.57 -9.97 -9.18
CA TRP A 114 -17.99 -8.69 -8.78
C TRP A 114 -18.14 -8.46 -7.28
N ALA A 115 -19.34 -8.67 -6.73
CA ALA A 115 -19.66 -8.45 -5.33
C ALA A 115 -18.90 -9.43 -4.42
N HIS A 116 -18.78 -10.70 -4.83
CA HIS A 116 -17.98 -11.68 -4.12
C HIS A 116 -16.50 -11.30 -4.08
N ALA A 117 -15.91 -10.94 -5.23
CA ALA A 117 -14.51 -10.54 -5.32
C ALA A 117 -14.23 -9.26 -4.52
N ALA A 118 -15.12 -8.27 -4.58
CA ALA A 118 -15.02 -7.04 -3.80
C ALA A 118 -15.06 -7.31 -2.29
N LYS A 119 -15.96 -8.19 -1.84
CA LYS A 119 -16.06 -8.62 -0.43
C LYS A 119 -14.79 -9.31 0.06
N MET A 120 -14.20 -10.17 -0.79
CA MET A 120 -12.94 -10.85 -0.46
C MET A 120 -11.75 -9.88 -0.42
N LEU A 121 -11.70 -8.92 -1.34
CA LEU A 121 -10.69 -7.86 -1.34
C LEU A 121 -10.72 -7.02 -0.06
N GLU A 122 -11.93 -6.68 0.43
CA GLU A 122 -12.10 -5.94 1.67
C GLU A 122 -11.65 -6.73 2.90
N ARG A 123 -11.99 -8.03 2.98
CA ARG A 123 -11.56 -8.93 4.05
C ARG A 123 -10.03 -9.01 4.17
N ASP A 124 -9.32 -9.07 3.05
CA ASP A 124 -7.86 -9.24 2.99
C ASP A 124 -7.08 -7.91 3.05
N THR A 125 -7.77 -6.77 3.14
CA THR A 125 -7.13 -5.46 3.30
C THR A 125 -6.75 -5.25 4.78
N PRO A 126 -5.45 -5.09 5.11
CA PRO A 126 -5.00 -5.02 6.49
C PRO A 126 -5.56 -3.78 7.18
N ARG A 127 -6.27 -3.99 8.29
CA ARG A 127 -6.90 -2.96 9.15
C ARG A 127 -5.89 -2.13 9.97
N ALA A 128 -4.61 -2.16 9.61
CA ALA A 128 -3.52 -2.14 10.59
C ALA A 128 -3.15 -0.74 11.12
N HIS A 129 -3.40 0.34 10.37
CA HIS A 129 -2.91 1.67 10.77
C HIS A 129 -3.99 2.55 11.43
N ASP A 130 -5.25 2.41 11.02
CA ASP A 130 -6.33 3.30 11.51
C ASP A 130 -7.15 2.68 12.67
N ALA A 131 -6.93 1.40 12.99
CA ALA A 131 -7.58 0.73 14.10
C ALA A 131 -7.15 1.26 15.49
N GLY A 132 -6.02 1.96 15.60
CA GLY A 132 -5.55 2.53 16.86
C GLY A 132 -6.54 3.54 17.43
N LYS A 133 -6.94 4.52 16.60
CA LYS A 133 -7.88 5.57 17.00
C LYS A 133 -9.26 5.04 17.29
N LEU A 134 -9.75 4.11 16.47
CA LEU A 134 -11.05 3.48 16.70
C LEU A 134 -11.08 2.70 18.03
N ARG A 135 -10.00 1.97 18.35
CA ARG A 135 -9.87 1.27 19.63
C ARG A 135 -9.83 2.25 20.81
N GLU A 136 -9.11 3.36 20.66
CA GLU A 136 -9.06 4.42 21.66
C GLU A 136 -10.45 5.02 21.92
N LEU A 137 -11.19 5.37 20.86
CA LEU A 137 -12.56 5.88 20.97
C LEU A 137 -13.47 4.88 21.67
N GLY A 138 -13.43 3.60 21.27
CA GLY A 138 -14.24 2.56 21.90
C GLY A 138 -13.87 2.30 23.38
N HIS A 139 -12.62 2.51 23.77
CA HIS A 139 -12.19 2.44 25.17
C HIS A 139 -12.73 3.63 25.97
N ARG A 140 -12.58 4.85 25.46
CA ARG A 140 -13.14 6.06 26.10
C ARG A 140 -14.64 5.95 26.31
N ARG A 141 -15.38 5.44 25.33
CA ARG A 141 -16.83 5.23 25.46
C ARG A 141 -17.22 4.29 26.61
N ARG A 142 -16.38 3.29 26.91
CA ARG A 142 -16.67 2.29 27.96
C ARG A 142 -16.24 2.74 29.35
N GLU A 143 -15.19 3.55 29.45
CA GLU A 143 -14.50 3.80 30.72
C GLU A 143 -14.58 5.26 31.19
N CYS A 144 -14.89 6.22 30.30
CA CYS A 144 -14.90 7.64 30.65
C CYS A 144 -16.31 8.16 30.95
N SER A 145 -16.37 9.27 31.71
CA SER A 145 -17.62 9.99 31.96
C SER A 145 -18.07 10.75 30.70
N ILE A 146 -19.34 11.18 30.66
CA ILE A 146 -19.87 12.00 29.56
C ILE A 146 -19.09 13.32 29.41
N ARG A 147 -18.67 13.95 30.52
CA ARG A 147 -17.86 15.18 30.48
C ARG A 147 -16.49 14.95 29.86
N ASP A 148 -15.84 13.81 30.15
CA ASP A 148 -14.57 13.43 29.52
C ASP A 148 -14.76 13.21 28.01
N ILE A 149 -15.81 12.51 27.62
CA ILE A 149 -16.14 12.29 26.20
C ILE A 149 -16.31 13.63 25.49
N MET A 150 -17.03 14.59 26.07
CA MET A 150 -17.19 15.94 25.53
C MET A 150 -15.85 16.68 25.42
N PHE A 151 -14.98 16.57 26.43
CA PHE A 151 -13.65 17.18 26.43
C PHE A 151 -12.79 16.64 25.29
N TYR A 152 -12.72 15.31 25.15
CA TYR A 152 -11.94 14.68 24.10
C TYR A 152 -12.50 14.94 22.70
N MET A 153 -13.83 14.94 22.53
CA MET A 153 -14.46 15.21 21.22
C MET A 153 -14.14 16.62 20.71
N ARG A 154 -14.06 17.62 21.59
CA ARG A 154 -13.67 18.99 21.20
C ARG A 154 -12.26 19.05 20.61
N ALA A 155 -11.34 18.21 21.07
CA ALA A 155 -9.96 18.18 20.59
C ALA A 155 -9.77 17.27 19.37
N ASP A 156 -10.44 16.11 19.35
CA ASP A 156 -10.11 15.02 18.43
C ASP A 156 -10.99 14.92 17.19
N LEU A 157 -12.11 15.64 17.14
CA LEU A 157 -13.05 15.56 16.03
C LEU A 157 -12.58 16.40 14.83
N ILE A 158 -11.82 15.78 13.93
CA ILE A 158 -11.21 16.42 12.76
C ILE A 158 -11.80 15.83 11.46
N ARG A 159 -12.12 16.70 10.49
CA ARG A 159 -12.81 16.33 9.24
C ARG A 159 -12.04 15.34 8.35
N ASN A 160 -10.72 15.42 8.28
CA ASN A 160 -9.90 14.56 7.44
C ASN A 160 -8.91 13.72 8.26
N LEU A 161 -9.41 13.12 9.34
CA LEU A 161 -8.60 12.25 10.18
C LEU A 161 -8.06 11.06 9.38
N GLY A 162 -6.79 10.75 9.53
CA GLY A 162 -6.16 9.62 8.82
C GLY A 162 -6.22 9.73 7.29
N ASN A 163 -6.43 10.94 6.75
CA ASN A 163 -6.64 11.17 5.32
C ASN A 163 -7.86 10.41 4.74
N MET A 164 -8.92 10.23 5.53
CA MET A 164 -10.13 9.51 5.12
C MET A 164 -10.91 10.18 3.97
N CYS A 165 -10.68 11.46 3.71
CA CYS A 165 -11.26 12.20 2.58
C CYS A 165 -10.46 12.07 1.28
N ASN A 166 -9.40 11.25 1.24
CA ASN A 166 -8.61 11.05 0.03
C ASN A 166 -9.46 10.47 -1.11
N PRO A 167 -9.61 11.14 -2.27
CA PRO A 167 -10.42 10.63 -3.38
C PRO A 167 -9.92 9.28 -3.92
N ASP A 168 -8.62 9.01 -3.87
CA ASP A 168 -8.06 7.72 -4.31
C ASP A 168 -8.51 6.55 -3.44
N LEU A 169 -8.87 6.82 -2.19
CA LEU A 169 -9.39 5.80 -1.27
C LEU A 169 -10.78 5.32 -1.68
N HIS A 170 -11.59 6.22 -2.24
CA HIS A 170 -12.97 5.99 -2.64
C HIS A 170 -13.13 5.62 -4.12
N LYS A 171 -12.10 5.88 -4.93
CA LYS A 171 -12.13 5.63 -6.37
C LYS A 171 -12.45 4.16 -6.69
N GLY A 172 -13.51 3.95 -7.48
CA GLY A 172 -13.94 2.61 -7.90
C GLY A 172 -14.58 1.76 -6.79
N ARG A 173 -14.90 2.36 -5.63
CA ARG A 173 -15.67 1.70 -4.57
C ARG A 173 -17.11 2.21 -4.58
N LEU A 174 -18.05 1.29 -4.44
CA LEU A 174 -19.46 1.64 -4.22
C LEU A 174 -19.72 2.08 -2.77
N HIS A 175 -18.90 1.61 -1.83
CA HIS A 175 -19.06 1.86 -0.40
C HIS A 175 -17.80 2.46 0.21
N VAL A 176 -18.01 3.27 1.25
CA VAL A 176 -16.94 3.81 2.08
C VAL A 176 -16.20 2.63 2.74
N PRO A 177 -14.85 2.65 2.82
CA PRO A 177 -14.11 1.61 3.52
C PRO A 177 -14.63 1.39 4.95
N ARG A 178 -14.85 0.13 5.33
CA ARG A 178 -15.48 -0.21 6.62
C ARG A 178 -14.85 0.44 7.85
N ILE A 179 -13.54 0.64 7.87
CA ILE A 179 -12.85 1.29 8.99
C ILE A 179 -13.26 2.76 9.18
N ILE A 180 -13.54 3.47 8.08
CA ILE A 180 -14.06 4.85 8.12
C ILE A 180 -15.51 4.81 8.59
N GLN A 181 -16.30 3.84 8.12
CA GLN A 181 -17.68 3.67 8.58
C GLN A 181 -17.73 3.39 10.09
N GLU A 182 -16.93 2.44 10.59
CA GLU A 182 -16.83 2.14 12.02
C GLU A 182 -16.40 3.37 12.85
N TYR A 183 -15.48 4.20 12.35
CA TYR A 183 -15.12 5.47 12.99
C TYR A 183 -16.27 6.46 13.04
N ILE A 184 -16.97 6.68 11.92
CA ILE A 184 -18.13 7.57 11.85
C ILE A 184 -19.23 7.08 12.79
N ASP A 185 -19.49 5.77 12.81
CA ASP A 185 -20.49 5.15 13.68
C ASP A 185 -20.15 5.31 15.16
N GLU A 186 -18.88 5.11 15.54
CA GLU A 186 -18.42 5.26 16.92
C GLU A 186 -18.50 6.73 17.38
N VAL A 187 -18.08 7.69 16.56
CA VAL A 187 -18.23 9.13 16.85
C VAL A 187 -19.70 9.51 16.96
N THR A 188 -20.54 9.05 16.02
CA THR A 188 -21.98 9.30 16.04
C THR A 188 -22.61 8.74 17.30
N THR A 189 -22.19 7.54 17.73
CA THR A 189 -22.66 6.92 18.97
C THR A 189 -22.29 7.77 20.18
N GLN A 190 -21.05 8.26 20.27
CA GLN A 190 -20.63 9.11 21.38
C GLN A 190 -21.36 10.46 21.40
N LEU A 191 -21.60 11.08 20.24
CA LEU A 191 -22.41 12.29 20.14
C LEU A 191 -23.85 12.07 20.63
N LYS A 192 -24.47 10.95 20.22
CA LYS A 192 -25.81 10.56 20.70
C LYS A 192 -25.82 10.32 22.21
N MET A 193 -24.80 9.64 22.75
CA MET A 193 -24.68 9.44 24.20
C MET A 193 -24.64 10.76 24.97
N VAL A 194 -23.98 11.81 24.46
CA VAL A 194 -24.00 13.14 25.10
C VAL A 194 -25.38 13.78 25.02
N CYS A 195 -26.11 13.61 23.92
CA CYS A 195 -27.48 14.11 23.78
C CYS A 195 -28.43 13.41 24.76
N ASP A 196 -28.41 12.09 24.74
CA ASP A 196 -29.38 11.21 25.40
C ASP A 196 -29.03 10.94 26.89
N SER A 197 -27.92 11.48 27.40
CA SER A 197 -27.53 11.24 28.80
C SER A 197 -28.42 11.99 29.78
N ASP A 198 -29.25 11.30 30.56
CA ASP A 198 -30.10 11.91 31.59
C ASP A 198 -29.35 12.22 32.91
N SER A 199 -28.04 12.50 32.86
CA SER A 199 -27.27 12.79 34.07
C SER A 199 -27.65 14.15 34.64
N GLU A 200 -28.01 14.20 35.94
CA GLU A 200 -28.18 15.45 36.69
C GLU A 200 -26.92 16.33 36.65
N ASP A 201 -25.76 15.70 36.49
CA ASP A 201 -24.45 16.35 36.39
C ASP A 201 -24.22 17.11 35.08
N LEU A 202 -25.12 17.10 34.08
CA LEU A 202 -24.92 17.79 32.80
C LEU A 202 -26.20 18.51 32.35
N LEU A 203 -26.18 19.84 32.46
CA LEU A 203 -27.31 20.68 32.11
C LEU A 203 -27.61 20.64 30.60
N LEU A 204 -28.87 20.85 30.23
CA LEU A 204 -29.30 20.87 28.84
C LEU A 204 -28.59 21.97 28.03
N GLU A 205 -28.35 23.11 28.66
CA GLU A 205 -27.63 24.25 28.07
C GLU A 205 -26.18 23.87 27.73
N GLU A 206 -25.51 23.11 28.60
CA GLU A 206 -24.13 22.64 28.37
C GLU A 206 -24.07 21.67 27.17
N LYS A 207 -25.05 20.77 27.06
CA LYS A 207 -25.17 19.86 25.90
C LYS A 207 -25.37 20.64 24.60
N HIS A 208 -26.26 21.63 24.63
CA HIS A 208 -26.56 22.45 23.46
C HIS A 208 -25.35 23.28 23.03
N ALA A 209 -24.64 23.90 23.98
CA ALA A 209 -23.41 24.64 23.74
C ALA A 209 -22.34 23.73 23.10
N PHE A 210 -22.12 22.55 23.68
CA PHE A 210 -21.20 21.55 23.13
C PHE A 210 -21.55 21.16 21.69
N MET A 211 -22.81 20.86 21.41
CA MET A 211 -23.23 20.47 20.06
C MET A 211 -23.07 21.61 19.06
N HIS A 212 -23.35 22.84 19.49
CA HIS A 212 -23.18 24.04 18.69
C HIS A 212 -21.70 24.27 18.34
N GLU A 213 -20.81 24.26 19.35
CA GLU A 213 -19.35 24.39 19.19
C GLU A 213 -18.78 23.30 18.29
N THR A 214 -19.14 22.04 18.56
CA THR A 214 -18.67 20.88 17.80
C THR A 214 -19.07 20.98 16.34
N ARG A 215 -20.31 21.39 16.06
CA ARG A 215 -20.79 21.61 14.68
C ARG A 215 -20.05 22.75 13.98
N LEU A 216 -19.72 23.84 14.68
CA LEU A 216 -18.94 24.93 14.10
C LEU A 216 -17.51 24.51 13.79
N ALA A 217 -16.86 23.81 14.71
CA ALA A 217 -15.49 23.33 14.55
C ALA A 217 -15.36 22.28 13.44
N PHE A 218 -16.25 21.28 13.42
CA PHE A 218 -16.24 20.24 12.40
C PHE A 218 -16.74 20.75 11.04
N GLY A 219 -17.65 21.72 11.06
CA GLY A 219 -18.29 22.35 9.91
C GLY A 219 -19.44 21.52 9.32
N ARG A 220 -20.03 22.01 8.23
CA ARG A 220 -21.07 21.31 7.46
C ARG A 220 -20.52 20.76 6.15
N THR A 221 -21.16 19.74 5.60
CA THR A 221 -20.90 19.29 4.22
C THR A 221 -21.67 20.19 3.26
N ALA A 222 -21.10 20.41 2.08
CA ALA A 222 -21.75 21.17 1.02
C ALA A 222 -21.50 20.46 -0.31
N LEU A 223 -22.53 20.36 -1.14
CA LEU A 223 -22.43 19.87 -2.51
C LEU A 223 -22.33 21.09 -3.44
N LEU A 224 -21.20 21.21 -4.14
CA LEU A 224 -20.99 22.26 -5.13
C LEU A 224 -21.19 21.68 -6.54
N LEU A 225 -22.20 22.17 -7.24
CA LEU A 225 -22.51 21.79 -8.61
C LEU A 225 -22.10 22.92 -9.55
N SER A 226 -21.11 22.67 -10.40
CA SER A 226 -20.58 23.64 -11.35
C SER A 226 -21.06 23.32 -12.78
N GLY A 227 -21.29 24.35 -13.58
CA GLY A 227 -21.83 24.25 -14.96
C GLY A 227 -23.34 24.51 -15.04
N GLY A 228 -23.76 25.28 -16.06
CA GLY A 228 -25.15 25.68 -16.30
C GLY A 228 -25.69 25.25 -17.67
N ALA A 229 -26.90 25.72 -18.02
CA ALA A 229 -27.60 25.40 -19.26
C ALA A 229 -27.85 23.88 -19.46
N SER A 230 -27.25 23.26 -20.48
CA SER A 230 -27.49 21.86 -20.85
C SER A 230 -27.05 20.85 -19.78
N LEU A 231 -26.15 21.22 -18.87
CA LEU A 231 -25.70 20.35 -17.78
C LEU A 231 -26.61 20.35 -16.54
N GLY A 232 -27.60 21.25 -16.48
CA GLY A 232 -28.49 21.39 -15.32
C GLY A 232 -29.34 20.15 -15.04
N ALA A 233 -29.71 19.40 -16.09
CA ALA A 233 -30.45 18.15 -15.92
C ALA A 233 -29.65 17.06 -15.17
N PHE A 234 -28.32 17.02 -15.34
CA PHE A 234 -27.47 16.07 -14.61
C PHE A 234 -27.41 16.40 -13.11
N HIS A 235 -27.35 17.70 -12.77
CA HIS A 235 -27.39 18.17 -11.38
C HIS A 235 -28.64 17.70 -10.65
N VAL A 236 -29.82 17.76 -11.31
CA VAL A 236 -31.08 17.24 -10.76
C VAL A 236 -31.01 15.73 -10.51
N GLY A 237 -30.41 14.97 -11.44
CA GLY A 237 -30.17 13.54 -11.28
C GLY A 237 -29.32 13.23 -10.05
N VAL A 238 -28.18 13.92 -9.88
CA VAL A 238 -27.29 13.75 -8.72
C VAL A 238 -28.01 14.06 -7.41
N VAL A 239 -28.73 15.19 -7.32
CA VAL A 239 -29.47 15.57 -6.11
C VAL A 239 -30.57 14.55 -5.77
N LYS A 240 -31.31 14.07 -6.78
CA LYS A 240 -32.37 13.07 -6.57
C LYS A 240 -31.80 11.75 -6.04
N THR A 241 -30.68 11.28 -6.59
CA THR A 241 -30.01 10.07 -6.11
C THR A 241 -29.51 10.22 -4.68
N LEU A 242 -28.93 11.38 -4.32
CA LEU A 242 -28.49 11.64 -2.95
C LEU A 242 -29.64 11.78 -1.96
N SER A 243 -30.79 12.31 -2.40
CA SER A 243 -31.98 12.48 -1.56
C SER A 243 -32.75 11.17 -1.35
N CYS A 244 -32.65 10.21 -2.27
CA CYS A 244 -33.24 8.88 -2.14
C CYS A 244 -32.32 7.97 -1.32
N SER A 245 -32.29 8.15 -0.01
CA SER A 245 -31.67 7.16 0.89
C SER A 245 -32.62 5.96 1.09
N PRO A 246 -32.13 4.71 1.00
CA PRO A 246 -32.95 3.48 1.01
C PRO A 246 -33.64 3.17 2.36
N GLU A 247 -33.46 4.01 3.38
CA GLU A 247 -33.94 3.74 4.74
C GLU A 247 -35.45 4.05 4.95
N SER A 248 -36.18 4.41 3.89
CA SER A 248 -37.60 4.82 3.96
C SER A 248 -38.57 4.01 3.10
N SER A 249 -38.13 2.95 2.41
CA SER A 249 -39.03 2.12 1.59
C SER A 249 -39.01 0.65 2.01
N PRO A 250 -40.15 0.02 2.36
CA PRO A 250 -40.21 -1.43 2.33
C PRO A 250 -39.97 -1.83 0.87
N THR A 251 -39.02 -2.74 0.65
CA THR A 251 -38.57 -3.22 -0.66
C THR A 251 -39.68 -3.27 -1.71
N PRO A 252 -39.38 -2.82 -2.94
CA PRO A 252 -39.75 -3.62 -4.09
C PRO A 252 -38.52 -3.94 -4.93
N ALA A 253 -38.45 -5.21 -5.32
CA ALA A 253 -37.45 -5.76 -6.22
C ALA A 253 -37.53 -5.06 -7.59
N TRP A 254 -36.64 -4.09 -7.88
CA TRP A 254 -36.39 -3.62 -9.25
C TRP A 254 -34.97 -3.06 -9.43
N GLY A 255 -34.16 -3.77 -10.23
CA GLY A 255 -33.13 -3.20 -11.11
C GLY A 255 -31.78 -2.76 -10.50
N PRO A 256 -30.69 -2.82 -11.30
CA PRO A 256 -29.36 -2.43 -10.83
C PRO A 256 -29.33 -0.94 -10.49
N PRO A 257 -28.53 -0.50 -9.51
CA PRO A 257 -28.31 0.93 -9.31
C PRO A 257 -27.66 1.48 -10.58
N CYS A 258 -28.39 2.34 -11.29
CA CYS A 258 -27.89 3.13 -12.40
C CYS A 258 -26.76 4.04 -11.90
N ALA A 259 -25.56 3.50 -11.83
CA ALA A 259 -24.32 4.26 -11.88
C ALA A 259 -23.80 4.17 -13.32
N LEU A 260 -24.43 4.94 -14.20
CA LEU A 260 -23.84 5.32 -15.48
C LEU A 260 -23.65 6.82 -15.45
N PHE A 261 -22.47 7.23 -15.00
CA PHE A 261 -21.66 8.33 -15.53
C PHE A 261 -20.19 8.03 -15.26
#